data_AF-A0A3M7C4X3-F1
#
_entry.id   AF-A0A3M7C4X3-F1
#
_cell.length_a   1.000
_cell.length_b   1.000
_cell.length_c   1.000
_cell.angle_alpha   90.00
_cell.angle_beta   90.00
_cell.angle_gamma   90.00
#
_symmetry.space_group_name_H-M   'P 1'
#
loop_
_entity.id
_entity.type
_entity.pdbx_description
1 polymer ?
#
loop_
_entity_poly.entity_id
_entity_poly.type
_entity_poly.pdbx_seq_one_letter_code
_entity_poly.pdbx_strand_id
1 'polypeptide(L)'
;MTLEQEGYTKNLDTITLLRFLRARKFDVQLAKQMFTESEKWRSEFGGGVDNLARTFDYTEKPEVFKYYPQYYHKTDKDGRPVYVEQLGKVDLEALRKVTTDERMLQNLVTEYEKLADPRLPAASRKAGCLLETCCTIMDMKGVGLAKAGQVYGYLQRASGISQNYYPERLGKLYVINAPWGFSGVFAVVKRFLDPVTVAKIHVLGSGYKSELLAQVPKENLPKEFGGECECKGGCQLSDEGPWQDPQWARTPKRAQPVDNIPATESHTGEGVPTGTDGNPGMVQEQTGGHAAPAAQ
;
A
#
# COMPACT_ATOMS: atom_id res chain seq x y z
N MET A 1 12.17 -17.76 -20.91
CA MET A 1 10.76 -18.16 -20.88
C MET A 1 9.96 -17.10 -20.16
N THR A 2 8.81 -16.72 -20.72
CA THR A 2 7.87 -15.78 -20.08
C THR A 2 7.11 -16.48 -18.94
N LEU A 3 6.42 -15.72 -18.08
CA LEU A 3 5.65 -16.30 -16.98
C LEU A 3 4.49 -17.17 -17.52
N GLU A 4 3.86 -16.79 -18.63
CA GLU A 4 2.78 -17.60 -19.23
C GLU A 4 3.30 -18.94 -19.76
N GLN A 5 4.50 -18.96 -20.34
CA GLN A 5 5.15 -20.19 -20.81
C GLN A 5 5.47 -21.16 -19.66
N GLU A 6 5.57 -20.66 -18.43
CA GLU A 6 5.78 -21.45 -17.21
C GLU A 6 4.46 -21.85 -16.52
N GLY A 7 3.32 -21.53 -17.13
CA GLY A 7 1.99 -21.95 -16.67
C GLY A 7 1.33 -21.00 -15.66
N TYR A 8 1.91 -19.83 -15.40
CA TYR A 8 1.26 -18.82 -14.56
C TYR A 8 0.09 -18.18 -15.32
N THR A 9 -1.06 -18.06 -14.65
CA THR A 9 -2.30 -17.51 -15.23
C THR A 9 -2.95 -16.42 -14.36
N LYS A 10 -2.48 -16.25 -13.12
CA LYS A 10 -3.00 -15.28 -12.14
C LYS A 10 -1.98 -14.16 -11.92
N ASN A 11 -2.47 -12.99 -11.47
CA ASN A 11 -1.65 -11.85 -11.06
C ASN A 11 -0.68 -11.32 -12.14
N LEU A 12 -1.00 -11.57 -13.42
CA LEU A 12 -0.23 -11.13 -14.58
C LEU A 12 -0.68 -9.77 -15.13
N ASP A 13 -1.57 -9.06 -14.43
CA ASP A 13 -1.99 -7.74 -14.85
C ASP A 13 -0.82 -6.75 -14.83
N THR A 14 -0.85 -5.77 -15.73
CA THR A 14 0.25 -4.81 -15.93
C THR A 14 0.65 -4.11 -14.63
N ILE A 15 -0.33 -3.74 -13.79
CA ILE A 15 -0.10 -3.00 -12.55
C ILE A 15 0.65 -3.90 -11.56
N THR A 16 0.27 -5.16 -11.43
CA THR A 16 0.98 -6.14 -10.60
C THR A 16 2.40 -6.39 -11.10
N LEU A 17 2.60 -6.70 -12.37
CA LEU A 17 3.94 -6.98 -12.92
C LEU A 17 4.88 -5.77 -12.79
N LEU A 18 4.37 -4.55 -13.00
CA LEU A 18 5.16 -3.33 -12.82
C LEU A 18 5.62 -3.13 -11.36
N ARG A 19 4.84 -3.56 -10.35
CA ARG A 19 5.30 -3.52 -8.95
C ARG A 19 6.51 -4.43 -8.71
N PHE A 20 6.50 -5.64 -9.25
CA PHE A 20 7.63 -6.58 -9.14
C PHE A 20 8.86 -6.06 -9.91
N LEU A 21 8.67 -5.50 -11.11
CA LEU A 21 9.74 -4.88 -11.87
C LEU A 21 10.37 -3.70 -11.12
N ARG A 22 9.56 -2.76 -10.61
CA ARG A 22 10.06 -1.62 -9.82
C ARG A 22 10.84 -2.07 -8.59
N ALA A 23 10.33 -3.07 -7.86
CA ALA A 23 10.98 -3.63 -6.66
C ALA A 23 12.35 -4.30 -6.95
N ARG A 24 12.65 -4.60 -8.21
CA ARG A 24 13.93 -5.15 -8.67
C ARG A 24 14.62 -4.26 -9.70
N LYS A 25 14.32 -2.95 -9.70
CA LYS A 25 14.96 -1.95 -10.58
C LYS A 25 14.89 -2.32 -12.07
N PHE A 26 13.77 -2.91 -12.48
CA PHE A 26 13.50 -3.44 -13.82
C PHE A 26 14.44 -4.56 -14.28
N ASP A 27 15.18 -5.21 -13.36
CA ASP A 27 15.82 -6.48 -13.65
C ASP A 27 14.75 -7.56 -13.83
N VAL A 28 14.55 -7.97 -15.08
CA VAL A 28 13.49 -8.91 -15.47
C VAL A 28 13.70 -10.28 -14.81
N GLN A 29 14.94 -10.75 -14.65
CA GLN A 29 15.21 -12.07 -14.08
C GLN A 29 14.94 -12.07 -12.57
N LEU A 30 15.41 -11.04 -11.86
CA LEU A 30 15.14 -10.89 -10.42
C LEU A 30 13.65 -10.62 -10.14
N ALA A 31 12.98 -9.83 -10.99
CA ALA A 31 11.54 -9.58 -10.86
C ALA A 31 10.74 -10.86 -11.08
N LYS A 32 11.11 -11.66 -12.07
CA LYS A 32 10.51 -12.97 -12.32
C LYS A 32 10.72 -13.91 -11.15
N GLN A 33 11.94 -14.03 -10.62
CA GLN A 33 12.22 -14.85 -9.44
C GLN A 33 11.36 -14.43 -8.24
N MET A 34 11.29 -13.12 -7.95
CA MET A 34 10.46 -12.60 -6.87
C MET A 34 8.97 -12.91 -7.08
N PHE A 35 8.49 -12.82 -8.33
CA PHE A 35 7.11 -13.16 -8.68
C PHE A 35 6.81 -14.64 -8.46
N THR A 36 7.68 -15.54 -8.95
CA THR A 36 7.46 -16.99 -8.80
C THR A 36 7.53 -17.45 -7.34
N GLU A 37 8.45 -16.88 -6.56
CA GLU A 37 8.51 -17.07 -5.10
C GLU A 37 7.25 -16.57 -4.40
N SER A 38 6.73 -15.41 -4.82
CA SER A 38 5.48 -14.85 -4.31
C SER A 38 4.28 -15.73 -4.63
N GLU A 39 4.13 -16.20 -5.87
CA GLU A 39 3.01 -17.08 -6.25
C GLU A 39 3.06 -18.42 -5.50
N LYS A 40 4.26 -18.98 -5.29
CA LYS A 40 4.44 -20.17 -4.45
C LYS A 40 4.04 -19.89 -2.99
N TRP A 41 4.52 -18.80 -2.40
CA TRP A 41 4.14 -18.44 -1.04
C TRP A 41 2.62 -18.21 -0.92
N ARG A 42 2.00 -17.57 -1.93
CA ARG A 42 0.56 -17.34 -1.97
C ARG A 42 -0.25 -18.64 -2.02
N SER A 43 0.24 -19.71 -2.63
CA SER A 43 -0.46 -21.00 -2.66
C SER A 43 -0.34 -21.78 -1.35
N GLU A 44 0.73 -21.56 -0.58
CA GLU A 44 1.03 -22.29 0.66
C GLU A 44 0.51 -21.57 1.93
N PHE A 45 0.64 -20.25 2.01
CA PHE A 45 0.39 -19.48 3.23
C PHE A 45 -1.08 -19.52 3.65
N GLY A 46 -1.35 -19.94 4.89
CA GLY A 46 -2.71 -19.97 5.45
C GLY A 46 -3.68 -20.88 4.69
N GLY A 47 -3.17 -21.91 3.99
CA GLY A 47 -3.99 -22.75 3.10
C GLY A 47 -4.31 -22.10 1.76
N GLY A 48 -3.52 -21.10 1.35
CA GLY A 48 -3.69 -20.33 0.12
C GLY A 48 -4.29 -18.95 0.40
N VAL A 49 -3.58 -17.88 0.02
CA VAL A 49 -3.96 -16.48 0.29
C VAL A 49 -5.33 -16.12 -0.27
N ASP A 50 -5.65 -16.60 -1.48
CA ASP A 50 -6.97 -16.37 -2.11
C ASP A 50 -8.12 -17.02 -1.31
N ASN A 51 -7.85 -18.14 -0.64
CA ASN A 51 -8.81 -18.82 0.23
C ASN A 51 -8.87 -18.13 1.59
N LEU A 52 -7.71 -17.86 2.19
CA LEU A 52 -7.58 -17.13 3.46
C LEU A 52 -8.35 -15.81 3.41
N ALA A 53 -8.19 -15.01 2.35
CA ALA A 53 -8.88 -13.75 2.19
C ALA A 53 -10.42 -13.90 2.13
N ARG A 54 -10.95 -15.07 1.77
CA ARG A 54 -12.39 -15.36 1.74
C ARG A 54 -12.91 -15.90 3.06
N THR A 55 -12.15 -16.76 3.72
CA THR A 55 -12.63 -17.58 4.83
C THR A 55 -12.09 -17.16 6.19
N PHE A 56 -11.08 -16.30 6.24
CA PHE A 56 -10.46 -15.88 7.51
C PHE A 56 -11.41 -14.98 8.30
N ASP A 57 -11.86 -15.50 9.44
CA ASP A 57 -12.61 -14.77 10.43
C ASP A 57 -11.72 -14.47 11.65
N TYR A 58 -11.59 -13.18 11.97
CA TYR A 58 -10.75 -12.68 13.06
C TYR A 58 -11.63 -12.22 14.21
N THR A 59 -12.38 -13.16 14.78
CA THR A 59 -13.38 -12.91 15.83
C THR A 59 -12.78 -12.26 17.08
N GLU A 60 -11.51 -12.54 17.37
CA GLU A 60 -10.79 -11.94 18.49
C GLU A 60 -10.26 -10.52 18.22
N LYS A 61 -10.49 -9.96 17.02
CA LYS A 61 -10.00 -8.63 16.63
C LYS A 61 -10.32 -7.55 17.67
N PRO A 62 -11.53 -7.43 18.24
CA PRO A 62 -11.82 -6.41 19.25
C PRO A 62 -10.95 -6.52 20.51
N GLU A 63 -10.59 -7.74 20.92
CA GLU A 63 -9.74 -7.97 22.08
C GLU A 63 -8.26 -7.71 21.75
N VAL A 64 -7.80 -8.20 20.59
CA VAL A 64 -6.46 -7.92 20.05
C VAL A 64 -6.24 -6.41 19.93
N PHE A 65 -7.25 -5.67 19.48
CA PHE A 65 -7.19 -4.24 19.26
C PHE A 65 -6.86 -3.44 20.53
N LYS A 66 -7.19 -3.95 21.72
CA LYS A 66 -6.83 -3.29 23.00
C LYS A 66 -5.32 -3.21 23.21
N TYR A 67 -4.60 -4.20 22.70
CA TYR A 67 -3.16 -4.33 22.86
C TYR A 67 -2.39 -3.97 21.59
N TYR A 68 -2.98 -4.16 20.40
CA TYR A 68 -2.34 -3.83 19.12
C TYR A 68 -3.32 -3.21 18.12
N PRO A 69 -3.62 -1.90 18.27
CA PRO A 69 -4.46 -1.18 17.33
C PRO A 69 -3.83 -1.12 15.93
N GLN A 70 -4.54 -1.69 14.96
CA GLN A 70 -4.19 -1.68 13.53
C GLN A 70 -5.47 -1.47 12.72
N TYR A 71 -5.52 -0.42 11.90
CA TYR A 71 -6.74 -0.09 11.16
C TYR A 71 -6.48 0.80 9.95
N TYR A 72 -7.34 0.69 8.95
CA TYR A 72 -7.44 1.67 7.87
C TYR A 72 -8.49 2.72 8.22
N HIS A 73 -8.24 3.96 7.81
CA HIS A 73 -9.16 5.07 8.05
C HIS A 73 -9.02 6.17 7.00
N LYS A 74 -10.01 6.27 6.11
CA LYS A 74 -10.15 7.31 5.09
C LYS A 74 -8.89 7.41 4.21
N THR A 75 -8.59 8.61 3.70
CA THR A 75 -7.51 8.82 2.74
C THR A 75 -6.66 10.06 3.07
N ASP A 76 -5.42 10.05 2.59
CA ASP A 76 -4.55 11.22 2.59
C ASP A 76 -4.92 12.20 1.45
N LYS A 77 -4.21 13.33 1.34
CA LYS A 77 -4.43 14.35 0.32
C LYS A 77 -4.10 13.89 -1.10
N ASP A 78 -3.32 12.82 -1.24
CA ASP A 78 -3.01 12.18 -2.51
C ASP A 78 -4.02 11.06 -2.85
N GLY A 79 -5.06 10.88 -2.03
CA GLY A 79 -6.10 9.86 -2.19
C GLY A 79 -5.77 8.48 -1.64
N ARG A 80 -4.56 8.26 -1.11
CA ARG A 80 -4.13 6.93 -0.61
C ARG A 80 -4.91 6.54 0.64
N PRO A 81 -5.34 5.28 0.79
CA PRO A 81 -5.85 4.76 2.06
C PRO A 81 -4.85 5.03 3.20
N VAL A 82 -5.32 5.62 4.30
CA VAL A 82 -4.47 5.82 5.48
C VAL A 82 -4.55 4.59 6.37
N TYR A 83 -3.41 4.01 6.68
CA TYR A 83 -3.25 2.91 7.62
C TYR A 83 -2.63 3.45 8.91
N VAL A 84 -3.17 3.05 10.06
CA VAL A 84 -2.67 3.46 11.38
C VAL A 84 -2.29 2.22 12.18
N GLU A 85 -1.12 2.27 12.80
CA GLU A 85 -0.59 1.21 13.66
C GLU A 85 0.01 1.81 14.93
N GLN A 86 -0.44 1.34 16.10
CA GLN A 86 0.02 1.85 17.40
C GLN A 86 0.94 0.86 18.11
N LEU A 87 2.20 0.79 17.66
CA LEU A 87 3.21 -0.11 18.23
C LEU A 87 3.48 0.14 19.71
N GLY A 88 3.33 1.38 20.17
CA GLY A 88 3.53 1.75 21.57
C GLY A 88 2.59 1.07 22.56
N LYS A 89 1.43 0.57 22.09
CA LYS A 89 0.46 -0.15 22.92
C LYS A 89 0.72 -1.66 22.98
N VAL A 90 1.60 -2.18 22.13
CA VAL A 90 1.83 -3.63 21.99
C VAL A 90 2.20 -4.25 23.33
N ASP A 91 1.41 -5.27 23.66
CA ASP A 91 1.63 -6.19 24.77
C ASP A 91 1.51 -7.61 24.23
N LEU A 92 2.66 -8.21 23.88
CA LEU A 92 2.69 -9.55 23.33
C LEU A 92 2.30 -10.63 24.34
N GLU A 93 2.48 -10.40 25.63
CA GLU A 93 2.08 -11.37 26.64
C GLU A 93 0.55 -11.44 26.73
N ALA A 94 -0.12 -10.28 26.71
CA ALA A 94 -1.57 -10.22 26.63
C ALA A 94 -2.09 -10.78 25.30
N LEU A 95 -1.46 -10.40 24.17
CA LEU A 95 -1.86 -10.89 22.84
C LEU A 95 -1.77 -12.41 22.72
N ARG A 96 -0.71 -13.03 23.25
CA ARG A 96 -0.54 -14.50 23.21
C ARG A 96 -1.56 -15.26 24.06
N LYS A 97 -2.29 -14.58 24.95
CA LYS A 97 -3.43 -15.17 25.69
C LYS A 97 -4.74 -15.13 24.88
N VAL A 98 -4.79 -14.32 23.82
CA VAL A 98 -6.01 -14.02 23.04
C VAL A 98 -5.92 -14.56 21.61
N THR A 99 -4.74 -14.52 21.01
CA THR A 99 -4.49 -14.91 19.63
C THR A 99 -3.10 -15.55 19.49
N THR A 100 -2.75 -15.95 18.26
CA THR A 100 -1.42 -16.49 17.94
C THR A 100 -0.68 -15.58 16.97
N ASP A 101 0.64 -15.67 16.95
CA ASP A 101 1.47 -14.99 15.95
C ASP A 101 1.03 -15.34 14.52
N GLU A 102 0.66 -16.59 14.28
CA GLU A 102 0.16 -17.04 12.98
C GLU A 102 -1.14 -16.34 12.59
N ARG A 103 -2.13 -16.26 13.49
CA ARG A 103 -3.40 -15.57 13.22
C ARG A 103 -3.20 -14.06 13.03
N MET A 104 -2.28 -13.43 13.76
CA MET A 104 -1.92 -12.03 13.51
C MET A 104 -1.30 -11.83 12.11
N LEU A 105 -0.41 -12.73 11.67
CA LEU A 105 0.14 -12.69 10.31
C LEU A 105 -0.92 -12.97 9.24
N GLN A 106 -1.87 -13.89 9.49
CA GLN A 106 -3.01 -14.14 8.61
C GLN A 106 -3.93 -12.91 8.52
N ASN A 107 -4.16 -12.21 9.64
CA ASN A 107 -4.87 -10.93 9.65
C ASN A 107 -4.13 -9.87 8.82
N LEU A 108 -2.82 -9.73 8.98
CA LEU A 108 -2.00 -8.82 8.19
C LEU A 108 -2.15 -9.08 6.68
N VAL A 109 -2.00 -10.33 6.27
CA VAL A 109 -2.16 -10.75 4.86
C VAL A 109 -3.58 -10.47 4.36
N THR A 110 -4.59 -10.78 5.17
CA THR A 110 -6.00 -10.49 4.84
C THR A 110 -6.26 -8.99 4.68
N GLU A 111 -5.64 -8.14 5.51
CA GLU A 111 -5.73 -6.68 5.38
C GLU A 111 -4.98 -6.16 4.15
N TYR A 112 -3.89 -6.80 3.72
CA TYR A 112 -3.25 -6.50 2.44
C TYR A 112 -4.10 -6.89 1.22
N GLU A 113 -4.77 -8.05 1.26
CA GLU A 113 -5.71 -8.43 0.21
C GLU A 113 -6.89 -7.44 0.16
N LYS A 114 -7.41 -7.00 1.32
CA LYS A 114 -8.43 -5.93 1.38
C LYS A 114 -7.91 -4.58 0.88
N LEU A 115 -6.65 -4.24 1.16
CA LEU A 115 -6.02 -3.04 0.60
C LEU A 115 -6.02 -3.11 -0.93
N ALA A 116 -5.58 -4.24 -1.49
CA ALA A 116 -5.55 -4.47 -2.93
C ALA A 116 -6.97 -4.45 -3.54
N ASP A 117 -7.96 -5.02 -2.85
CA ASP A 117 -9.37 -5.03 -3.25
C ASP A 117 -10.30 -5.21 -2.03
N PRO A 118 -11.14 -4.21 -1.65
CA PRO A 118 -11.60 -3.11 -2.50
C PRO A 118 -10.98 -1.73 -2.25
N ARG A 119 -10.05 -1.56 -1.30
CA ARG A 119 -9.65 -0.21 -0.85
C ARG A 119 -8.99 0.62 -1.94
N LEU A 120 -7.93 0.12 -2.58
CA LEU A 120 -7.21 0.84 -3.63
C LEU A 120 -8.07 1.08 -4.88
N PRO A 121 -8.85 0.13 -5.41
CA PRO A 121 -9.78 0.38 -6.50
C PRO A 121 -10.79 1.49 -6.20
N ALA A 122 -11.43 1.46 -5.02
CA ALA A 122 -12.40 2.48 -4.63
C ALA A 122 -11.74 3.86 -4.44
N ALA A 123 -10.57 3.89 -3.80
CA ALA A 123 -9.78 5.11 -3.65
C ALA A 123 -9.37 5.68 -5.02
N SER A 124 -8.94 4.82 -5.95
CA SER A 124 -8.55 5.23 -7.31
C SER A 124 -9.72 5.87 -8.07
N ARG A 125 -10.91 5.27 -7.99
CA ARG A 125 -12.12 5.84 -8.60
C ARG A 125 -12.45 7.21 -8.03
N LYS A 126 -12.38 7.38 -6.71
CA LYS A 126 -12.63 8.67 -6.05
C LYS A 126 -11.58 9.73 -6.41
N ALA A 127 -10.31 9.34 -6.49
CA ALA A 127 -9.21 10.25 -6.82
C ALA A 127 -9.13 10.60 -8.31
N GLY A 128 -9.75 9.80 -9.18
CA GLY A 128 -9.67 9.96 -10.63
C GLY A 128 -8.32 9.54 -11.23
N CYS A 129 -7.49 8.82 -10.47
CA CYS A 129 -6.18 8.32 -10.92
C CYS A 129 -5.85 6.97 -10.27
N LEU A 130 -4.89 6.23 -10.83
CA LEU A 130 -4.47 4.95 -10.29
C LEU A 130 -3.72 5.14 -8.96
N LEU A 131 -4.20 4.48 -7.91
CA LEU A 131 -3.53 4.38 -6.62
C LEU A 131 -3.08 2.94 -6.36
N GLU A 132 -1.78 2.76 -6.15
CA GLU A 132 -1.19 1.44 -5.88
C GLU A 132 -0.75 1.26 -4.42
N THR A 133 -0.74 2.35 -3.64
CA THR A 133 -0.04 2.47 -2.35
C THR A 133 -0.91 3.03 -1.23
N CYS A 134 -0.56 2.74 0.02
CA CYS A 134 -1.14 3.36 1.22
C CYS A 134 -0.22 4.44 1.85
N CYS A 135 -0.81 5.26 2.73
CA CYS A 135 -0.09 6.16 3.64
C CYS A 135 -0.17 5.59 5.05
N THR A 136 0.97 5.22 5.64
CA THR A 136 1.03 4.60 6.97
C THR A 136 1.41 5.62 8.03
N ILE A 137 0.71 5.61 9.16
CA ILE A 137 1.05 6.31 10.39
C ILE A 137 1.37 5.25 11.45
N MET A 138 2.60 5.25 11.94
CA MET A 138 3.11 4.34 12.95
C MET A 138 3.41 5.10 14.24
N ASP A 139 2.60 4.87 15.27
CA ASP A 139 2.73 5.53 16.57
C ASP A 139 3.63 4.73 17.53
N MET A 140 4.77 5.34 17.86
CA MET A 140 5.79 4.76 18.74
C MET A 140 5.64 5.18 20.20
N LYS A 141 4.57 5.90 20.57
CA LYS A 141 4.36 6.40 21.94
C LYS A 141 4.27 5.26 22.95
N GLY A 142 5.29 5.12 23.80
CA GLY A 142 5.35 4.06 24.81
C GLY A 142 6.22 2.85 24.40
N VAL A 143 6.81 2.87 23.19
CA VAL A 143 7.84 1.90 22.82
C VAL A 143 9.12 2.21 23.61
N GLY A 144 9.49 1.29 24.51
CA GLY A 144 10.77 1.30 25.22
C GLY A 144 11.70 0.17 24.75
N LEU A 145 13.01 0.31 25.00
CA LEU A 145 14.02 -0.69 24.64
C LEU A 145 13.70 -2.11 25.16
N ALA A 146 13.08 -2.21 26.35
CA ALA A 146 12.68 -3.49 26.94
C ALA A 146 11.62 -4.25 26.14
N LYS A 147 10.72 -3.54 25.44
CA LYS A 147 9.67 -4.15 24.60
C LYS A 147 10.12 -4.40 23.17
N ALA A 148 11.13 -3.67 22.69
CA ALA A 148 11.63 -3.76 21.32
C ALA A 148 12.12 -5.19 20.96
N GLY A 149 12.85 -5.84 21.86
CA GLY A 149 13.32 -7.21 21.64
C GLY A 149 12.19 -8.24 21.58
N GLN A 150 11.10 -8.02 22.31
CA GLN A 150 9.95 -8.93 22.35
C GLN A 150 9.16 -8.89 21.03
N VAL A 151 8.96 -7.70 20.45
CA VAL A 151 8.21 -7.51 19.20
C VAL A 151 9.02 -7.77 17.94
N TYR A 152 10.34 -7.77 18.04
CA TYR A 152 11.26 -7.88 16.90
C TYR A 152 10.97 -9.09 16.00
N GLY A 153 10.77 -10.29 16.58
CA GLY A 153 10.54 -11.50 15.79
C GLY A 153 9.20 -11.51 15.04
N TYR A 154 8.16 -10.86 15.57
CA TYR A 154 6.90 -10.66 14.86
C TYR A 154 7.07 -9.62 13.74
N LEU A 155 7.66 -8.46 14.07
CA LEU A 155 7.88 -7.38 13.10
C LEU A 155 8.78 -7.80 11.94
N GLN A 156 9.80 -8.62 12.19
CA GLN A 156 10.67 -9.15 11.15
C GLN A 156 9.89 -10.06 10.17
N ARG A 157 9.01 -10.92 10.68
CA ARG A 157 8.15 -11.76 9.83
C ARG A 157 7.13 -10.93 9.03
N ALA A 158 6.45 -9.99 9.69
CA ALA A 158 5.51 -9.07 9.04
C ALA A 158 6.19 -8.22 7.95
N SER A 159 7.39 -7.70 8.23
CA SER A 159 8.20 -6.97 7.26
C SER A 159 8.62 -7.85 6.09
N GLY A 160 9.03 -9.10 6.35
CA GLY A 160 9.38 -10.06 5.32
C GLY A 160 8.22 -10.34 4.36
N ILE A 161 7.01 -10.56 4.90
CA ILE A 161 5.79 -10.72 4.08
C ILE A 161 5.56 -9.49 3.20
N SER A 162 5.64 -8.30 3.81
CA SER A 162 5.37 -7.03 3.13
C SER A 162 6.34 -6.77 1.98
N GLN A 163 7.64 -7.00 2.20
CA GLN A 163 8.69 -6.72 1.21
C GLN A 163 8.74 -7.77 0.10
N ASN A 164 8.55 -9.05 0.43
CA ASN A 164 8.73 -10.14 -0.54
C ASN A 164 7.48 -10.42 -1.37
N TYR A 165 6.28 -10.21 -0.81
CA TYR A 165 5.03 -10.65 -1.44
C TYR A 165 4.06 -9.49 -1.74
N TYR A 166 4.28 -8.32 -1.14
CA TYR A 166 3.51 -7.10 -1.40
C TYR A 166 4.39 -5.92 -1.83
N PRO A 167 5.24 -6.09 -2.87
CA PRO A 167 6.14 -5.03 -3.32
C PRO A 167 5.40 -3.77 -3.72
N GLU A 168 6.05 -2.62 -3.50
CA GLU A 168 5.59 -1.29 -3.90
C GLU A 168 4.17 -0.93 -3.40
N ARG A 169 3.79 -1.38 -2.20
CA ARG A 169 2.53 -0.99 -1.53
C ARG A 169 2.66 0.18 -0.57
N LEU A 170 3.87 0.51 -0.11
CA LEU A 170 4.11 1.67 0.74
C LEU A 170 4.30 2.93 -0.10
N GLY A 171 3.46 3.94 0.12
CA GLY A 171 3.55 5.26 -0.51
C GLY A 171 4.25 6.28 0.39
N LYS A 172 3.76 6.43 1.62
CA LYS A 172 4.38 7.26 2.68
C LYS A 172 4.32 6.53 4.02
N LEU A 173 5.32 6.72 4.87
CA LEU A 173 5.35 6.24 6.24
C LEU A 173 5.70 7.39 7.19
N TYR A 174 4.81 7.68 8.13
CA TYR A 174 5.03 8.62 9.21
C TYR A 174 5.23 7.85 10.51
N VAL A 175 6.45 7.85 11.03
CA VAL A 175 6.75 7.32 12.37
C VAL A 175 6.64 8.47 13.35
N ILE A 176 5.62 8.47 14.21
CA ILE A 176 5.33 9.56 15.15
C ILE A 176 5.64 9.16 16.59
N ASN A 177 5.83 10.16 17.46
CA ASN A 177 6.26 9.95 18.85
C ASN A 177 7.53 9.08 18.94
N ALA A 178 8.42 9.20 17.94
CA ALA A 178 9.66 8.47 17.93
C ALA A 178 10.49 8.86 19.18
N PRO A 179 10.99 7.89 19.98
CA PRO A 179 11.78 8.21 21.16
C PRO A 179 13.06 8.96 20.77
N TRP A 180 13.60 9.77 21.68
CA TRP A 180 14.72 10.68 21.40
C TRP A 180 16.00 9.99 20.85
N GLY A 181 16.17 8.68 21.09
CA GLY A 181 17.24 7.85 20.52
C GLY A 181 16.86 7.07 19.24
N PHE A 182 15.61 7.13 18.79
CA PHE A 182 15.13 6.41 17.61
C PHE A 182 15.76 6.92 16.32
N SER A 183 16.17 8.19 16.24
CA SER A 183 16.91 8.73 15.10
C SER A 183 18.22 7.97 14.86
N GLY A 184 18.92 7.56 15.93
CA GLY A 184 20.12 6.73 15.86
C GLY A 184 19.83 5.28 15.43
N VAL A 185 18.80 4.65 16.00
CA VAL A 185 18.37 3.29 15.61
C VAL A 185 17.89 3.26 14.15
N PHE A 186 17.11 4.26 13.75
CA PHE A 186 16.62 4.38 12.38
C PHE A 186 17.76 4.63 11.39
N ALA A 187 18.81 5.36 11.77
CA ALA A 187 20.00 5.51 10.93
C ALA A 187 20.72 4.18 10.65
N VAL A 188 20.65 3.21 11.58
CA VAL A 188 21.13 1.84 11.38
C VAL A 188 20.17 1.06 10.48
N VAL A 189 18.85 1.13 10.73
CA VAL A 189 17.82 0.46 9.91
C VAL A 189 17.84 0.93 8.45
N LYS A 190 18.09 2.22 8.20
CA LYS A 190 18.23 2.79 6.84
C LYS A 190 19.31 2.10 6.00
N ARG A 191 20.33 1.50 6.61
CA ARG A 191 21.38 0.77 5.87
C ARG A 191 20.88 -0.51 5.22
N PHE A 192 19.74 -1.02 5.67
CA PHE A 192 19.12 -2.27 5.21
C PHE A 192 17.86 -2.03 4.37
N LEU A 193 17.42 -0.78 4.23
CA LEU A 193 16.30 -0.39 3.38
C LEU A 193 16.84 0.22 2.09
N ASP A 194 16.19 -0.07 0.96
CA ASP A 194 16.56 0.58 -0.29
C ASP A 194 16.29 2.11 -0.21
N PRO A 195 17.03 2.95 -0.96
CA PRO A 195 16.87 4.40 -0.90
C PRO A 195 15.47 4.91 -1.21
N VAL A 196 14.70 4.20 -2.05
CA VAL A 196 13.32 4.58 -2.41
C VAL A 196 12.42 4.38 -1.20
N THR A 197 12.56 3.27 -0.48
CA THR A 197 11.84 3.06 0.79
C THR A 197 12.23 4.12 1.82
N VAL A 198 13.51 4.44 1.97
CA VAL A 198 13.97 5.46 2.94
C VAL A 198 13.37 6.84 2.65
N ALA A 199 13.28 7.23 1.37
CA ALA A 199 12.71 8.52 0.96
C ALA A 199 11.22 8.67 1.30
N LYS A 200 10.50 7.55 1.50
CA LYS A 200 9.08 7.53 1.88
C LYS A 200 8.87 7.69 3.40
N ILE A 201 9.93 7.65 4.22
CA ILE A 201 9.83 7.59 5.68
C ILE A 201 10.11 8.94 6.34
N HIS A 202 9.14 9.42 7.11
CA HIS A 202 9.18 10.63 7.90
C HIS A 202 9.19 10.26 9.39
N VAL A 203 10.31 10.49 10.07
CA VAL A 203 10.45 10.20 11.51
C VAL A 203 10.26 11.49 12.29
N LEU A 204 9.24 11.50 13.15
CA LEU A 204 8.76 12.68 13.85
C LEU A 204 8.73 12.42 15.37
N GLY A 205 9.14 13.44 16.13
CA GLY A 205 9.03 13.45 17.60
C GLY A 205 7.59 13.74 18.06
N SER A 206 7.42 14.44 19.18
CA SER A 206 6.10 14.82 19.73
C SER A 206 5.38 15.92 18.95
N GLY A 207 6.11 16.73 18.16
CA GLY A 207 5.58 17.81 17.33
C GLY A 207 5.01 17.37 15.97
N TYR A 208 4.61 16.11 15.81
CA TYR A 208 4.27 15.51 14.52
C TYR A 208 2.99 16.05 13.86
N LYS A 209 2.10 16.72 14.61
CA LYS A 209 0.73 17.03 14.17
C LYS A 209 0.69 17.90 12.91
N SER A 210 1.55 18.91 12.80
CA SER A 210 1.59 19.78 11.62
C SER A 210 1.98 19.02 10.35
N GLU A 211 2.94 18.10 10.46
CA GLU A 211 3.38 17.24 9.35
C GLU A 211 2.28 16.26 8.92
N LEU A 212 1.58 15.65 9.88
CA LEU A 212 0.44 14.80 9.54
C LEU A 212 -0.69 15.59 8.87
N LEU A 213 -1.01 16.80 9.35
CA LEU A 213 -2.01 17.68 8.73
C LEU A 213 -1.56 18.24 7.37
N ALA A 214 -0.25 18.29 7.11
CA ALA A 214 0.27 18.61 5.79
C ALA A 214 -0.06 17.51 4.78
N GLN A 215 -0.14 16.24 5.20
CA GLN A 215 -0.41 15.10 4.32
C GLN A 215 -1.84 14.58 4.35
N VAL A 216 -2.49 14.55 5.51
CA VAL A 216 -3.84 13.98 5.70
C VAL A 216 -4.81 15.14 5.96
N PRO A 217 -5.96 15.22 5.24
CA PRO A 217 -6.97 16.24 5.51
C PRO A 217 -7.40 16.19 6.98
N LYS A 218 -7.67 17.35 7.57
CA LYS A 218 -7.96 17.47 9.02
C LYS A 218 -9.21 16.67 9.39
N GLU A 219 -10.22 16.71 8.54
CA GLU A 219 -11.48 15.98 8.61
C GLU A 219 -11.32 14.46 8.39
N ASN A 220 -10.19 14.01 7.85
CA ASN A 220 -9.87 12.59 7.66
C ASN A 220 -8.96 12.04 8.75
N LEU A 221 -8.20 12.89 9.43
CA LEU A 221 -7.28 12.48 10.48
C LEU A 221 -8.04 12.35 11.83
N PRO A 222 -7.89 11.24 12.58
CA PRO A 222 -8.48 11.10 13.90
C PRO A 222 -8.03 12.20 14.88
N LYS A 223 -8.92 12.60 15.80
CA LYS A 223 -8.63 13.62 16.84
C LYS A 223 -7.37 13.30 17.66
N GLU A 224 -7.11 12.02 17.95
CA GLU A 224 -5.94 11.59 18.71
C GLU A 224 -4.59 11.95 18.04
N PHE A 225 -4.58 12.09 16.71
CA PHE A 225 -3.40 12.46 15.93
C PHE A 225 -3.39 13.93 15.49
N GLY A 226 -4.32 14.74 16.00
CA GLY A 226 -4.40 16.19 15.74
C GLY A 226 -5.37 16.62 14.64
N GLY A 227 -6.20 15.71 14.11
CA GLY A 227 -7.28 16.06 13.19
C GLY A 227 -8.61 16.37 13.89
N GLU A 228 -9.69 16.28 13.13
CA GLU A 228 -11.07 16.54 13.58
C GLU A 228 -12.00 15.34 13.38
N CYS A 229 -11.53 14.26 12.75
CA CYS A 229 -12.39 13.13 12.46
C CYS A 229 -12.87 12.43 13.74
N GLU A 230 -14.17 12.19 13.79
CA GLU A 230 -14.85 11.42 14.83
C GLU A 230 -15.97 10.60 14.18
N CYS A 231 -15.72 9.30 14.01
CA CYS A 231 -16.71 8.38 13.46
C CYS A 231 -17.61 7.80 14.56
N LYS A 232 -18.85 7.48 14.19
CA LYS A 232 -19.75 6.71 15.06
C LYS A 232 -19.10 5.35 15.35
N GLY A 233 -18.91 5.03 16.64
CA GLY A 233 -18.19 3.82 17.06
C GLY A 233 -16.66 3.94 17.07
N GLY A 234 -16.10 5.12 16.77
CA GLY A 234 -14.68 5.42 16.79
C GLY A 234 -13.97 5.19 15.45
N CYS A 235 -13.07 6.10 15.07
CA CYS A 235 -12.30 6.00 13.82
C CYS A 235 -11.57 4.66 13.68
N GLN A 236 -11.03 4.18 14.79
CA GLN A 236 -10.27 2.94 14.96
C GLN A 236 -10.99 1.66 14.50
N LEU A 237 -12.31 1.59 14.66
CA LEU A 237 -13.11 0.39 14.35
C LEU A 237 -14.02 0.55 13.14
N SER A 238 -14.09 1.75 12.59
CA SER A 238 -15.04 2.10 11.54
C SER A 238 -14.70 1.53 10.15
N ASP A 239 -13.40 1.32 9.87
CA ASP A 239 -12.88 1.06 8.50
C ASP A 239 -13.44 2.04 7.45
N GLU A 240 -13.80 3.25 7.86
CA GLU A 240 -14.42 4.28 7.02
C GLU A 240 -13.50 4.68 5.87
N GLY A 241 -14.06 4.90 4.68
CA GLY A 241 -13.29 5.31 3.50
C GLY A 241 -14.06 5.14 2.19
N PRO A 242 -13.44 5.48 1.04
CA PRO A 242 -14.09 5.37 -0.26
C PRO A 242 -14.63 3.98 -0.59
N TRP A 243 -14.06 2.93 0.02
CA TRP A 243 -14.49 1.55 -0.15
C TRP A 243 -15.79 1.18 0.56
N GLN A 244 -16.34 2.06 1.41
CA GLN A 244 -17.69 1.91 1.98
C GLN A 244 -18.73 2.83 1.32
N ASP A 245 -18.28 3.81 0.52
CA ASP A 245 -19.16 4.75 -0.18
C ASP A 245 -19.75 4.10 -1.44
N PRO A 246 -21.09 3.97 -1.57
CA PRO A 246 -21.73 3.36 -2.73
C PRO A 246 -21.35 3.97 -4.09
N GLN A 247 -20.93 5.25 -4.10
CA GLN A 247 -20.46 5.91 -5.32
C GLN A 247 -19.19 5.23 -5.87
N TRP A 248 -18.27 4.84 -4.99
CA TRP A 248 -16.92 4.39 -5.34
C TRP A 248 -16.67 2.90 -5.09
N ALA A 249 -17.38 2.32 -4.12
CA ALA A 249 -17.28 0.93 -3.74
C ALA A 249 -17.82 0.02 -4.84
N ARG A 250 -17.19 -1.14 -5.00
CA ARG A 250 -17.64 -2.25 -5.86
C ARG A 250 -17.40 -3.55 -5.14
N THR A 251 -18.17 -4.58 -5.50
CA THR A 251 -18.02 -5.92 -4.92
C THR A 251 -16.62 -6.46 -5.20
N PRO A 252 -15.82 -6.77 -4.16
CA PRO A 252 -14.46 -7.27 -4.37
C PRO A 252 -14.49 -8.66 -5.00
N LYS A 253 -13.46 -9.01 -5.79
CA LYS A 253 -13.34 -10.29 -6.52
C LYS A 253 -13.51 -11.49 -5.61
N ARG A 254 -13.01 -11.41 -4.38
CA ARG A 254 -13.11 -12.48 -3.38
C ARG A 254 -14.55 -12.76 -2.92
N ALA A 255 -15.44 -11.77 -3.01
CA ALA A 255 -16.86 -11.89 -2.65
C ALA A 255 -17.74 -12.30 -3.85
N GLN A 256 -17.18 -12.43 -5.05
CA GLN A 256 -17.91 -12.89 -6.22
C GLN A 256 -17.91 -14.44 -6.31
N PRO A 257 -18.96 -15.06 -6.87
CA PRO A 257 -18.97 -16.48 -7.18
C PRO A 257 -17.78 -16.87 -8.08
N VAL A 258 -17.20 -18.05 -7.85
CA VAL A 258 -15.94 -18.51 -8.49
C VAL A 258 -16.01 -18.52 -10.02
N ASP A 259 -17.21 -18.62 -10.59
CA ASP A 259 -17.45 -18.72 -12.04
C ASP A 259 -17.40 -17.37 -12.80
N ASN A 260 -17.29 -16.23 -12.10
CA ASN A 260 -17.39 -14.89 -12.68
C ASN A 260 -16.11 -14.05 -12.57
N ILE A 261 -14.91 -14.64 -12.64
CA ILE A 261 -13.67 -13.87 -12.77
C ILE A 261 -13.30 -13.81 -14.26
N PRO A 262 -13.56 -12.71 -14.99
CA PRO A 262 -13.04 -12.57 -16.34
C PRO A 262 -11.50 -12.58 -16.23
N ALA A 263 -10.87 -13.49 -16.97
CA ALA A 263 -9.46 -13.33 -17.28
C ALA A 263 -9.32 -12.01 -18.04
N THR A 264 -8.44 -11.13 -17.56
CA THR A 264 -8.01 -9.90 -18.23
C THR A 264 -9.09 -8.82 -18.44
N GLU A 265 -9.21 -7.88 -17.49
CA GLU A 265 -9.36 -6.48 -17.92
C GLU A 265 -7.95 -6.03 -18.35
N SER A 266 -7.66 -6.27 -19.62
CA SER A 266 -6.52 -5.66 -20.28
C SER A 266 -6.82 -4.17 -20.36
N HIS A 267 -6.15 -3.36 -19.54
CA HIS A 267 -6.04 -1.93 -19.82
C HIS A 267 -5.03 -1.73 -20.96
N THR A 268 -5.37 -2.21 -22.16
CA THR A 268 -4.80 -1.63 -23.36
C THR A 268 -5.47 -0.27 -23.52
N GLY A 269 -4.75 0.79 -23.17
CA GLY A 269 -5.17 2.14 -23.48
C GLY A 269 -5.28 2.28 -25.00
N GLU A 270 -6.47 2.10 -25.55
CA GLU A 270 -6.80 2.53 -26.90
C GLU A 270 -7.01 4.05 -26.89
N GLY A 271 -5.90 4.76 -26.75
CA GLY A 271 -5.79 6.17 -27.12
C GLY A 271 -5.10 6.24 -28.48
N VAL A 272 -5.80 5.85 -29.55
CA VAL A 272 -5.38 6.20 -30.91
C VAL A 272 -5.69 7.69 -31.10
N PRO A 273 -4.71 8.55 -31.44
CA PRO A 273 -5.02 9.93 -31.79
C PRO A 273 -5.83 9.89 -33.10
N THR A 274 -7.08 10.34 -33.04
CA THR A 274 -7.89 10.57 -34.22
C THR A 274 -7.28 11.73 -35.01
N GLY A 275 -6.42 11.40 -35.97
CA GLY A 275 -6.08 12.29 -37.08
C GLY A 275 -7.37 12.58 -37.85
N THR A 276 -7.74 13.86 -37.91
CA THR A 276 -8.78 14.34 -38.81
C THR A 276 -8.11 14.79 -40.09
N ASP A 277 -8.29 14.01 -41.16
CA ASP A 277 -7.99 14.43 -42.53
C ASP A 277 -9.00 15.50 -42.98
N GLY A 278 -8.49 16.54 -43.65
CA GLY A 278 -9.27 17.71 -44.01
C GLY A 278 -8.66 18.58 -45.12
N ASN A 279 -8.32 17.94 -46.25
CA ASN A 279 -8.32 18.46 -47.63
C ASN A 279 -7.04 19.14 -48.21
N PRO A 280 -6.67 18.83 -49.48
CA PRO A 280 -5.49 19.36 -50.17
C PRO A 280 -5.81 20.56 -51.05
N GLY A 281 -4.92 21.55 -51.11
CA GLY A 281 -5.12 22.71 -51.97
C GLY A 281 -3.92 23.67 -52.03
N MET A 282 -2.99 23.36 -52.94
CA MET A 282 -2.34 24.28 -53.91
C MET A 282 -1.60 25.57 -53.45
N VAL A 283 -0.34 25.67 -53.95
CA VAL A 283 0.38 26.89 -54.45
C VAL A 283 1.03 27.74 -53.32
N GLN A 284 2.30 28.18 -53.31
CA GLN A 284 3.35 28.41 -54.32
C GLN A 284 4.74 28.48 -53.64
N GLU A 285 5.79 28.24 -54.43
CA GLU A 285 7.17 28.69 -54.21
C GLU A 285 7.28 30.13 -53.68
N GLN A 286 8.20 30.38 -52.75
CA GLN A 286 9.23 31.40 -52.97
C GLN A 286 10.45 31.22 -52.05
N THR A 287 11.58 31.47 -52.69
CA THR A 287 12.98 31.37 -52.29
C THR A 287 13.41 32.49 -51.33
N GLY A 288 14.49 32.25 -50.58
CA GLY A 288 15.23 33.33 -49.92
C GLY A 288 16.04 32.88 -48.71
N GLY A 289 17.27 32.42 -48.94
CA GLY A 289 18.22 32.22 -47.86
C GLY A 289 18.76 33.55 -47.31
N HIS A 290 19.23 33.55 -46.06
CA HIS A 290 20.45 34.26 -45.66
C HIS A 290 20.92 33.78 -44.28
N ALA A 291 22.23 33.94 -44.10
CA ALA A 291 23.08 33.32 -43.11
C ALA A 291 22.92 33.83 -41.67
N ALA A 292 23.51 33.04 -40.77
CA ALA A 292 23.98 33.34 -39.40
C ALA A 292 24.73 34.71 -39.32
N PRO A 293 25.03 35.31 -38.12
CA PRO A 293 25.74 34.62 -37.04
C PRO A 293 25.40 35.03 -35.58
N ALA A 294 26.14 34.36 -34.70
CA ALA A 294 26.16 34.37 -33.24
C ALA A 294 26.56 35.69 -32.55
N ALA A 295 26.17 35.81 -31.27
CA ALA A 295 26.77 36.56 -30.14
C ALA A 295 25.67 36.66 -29.06
N GLN A 296 25.84 36.42 -27.76
CA GLN A 296 26.93 36.17 -26.82
C GLN A 296 26.37 35.31 -25.68
#